data_AF-A0A7C8I5B7-F1
#
_entry.id   AF-A0A7C8I5B7-F1
#
_cell.length_a   1.000
_cell.length_b   1.000
_cell.length_c   1.000
_cell.angle_alpha   90.00
_cell.angle_beta   90.00
_cell.angle_gamma   90.00
#
_symmetry.space_group_name_H-M   'P 1'
#
loop_
_entity.id
_entity.type
_entity.pdbx_description
1 polymer ?
#
loop_
_entity_poly.entity_id
_entity_poly.type
_entity_poly.pdbx_seq_one_letter_code
_entity_poly.pdbx_strand_id
1 'polypeptide(L)'
;MSYFSRFGSGPKLARARRLYLSTVRMILSYACPVWYRTGPMDGLQQQLKKMLVQAQNRSLRSMTHAFKTSPIEDLQKETFVENILVYLDTRVKSTLAKSIGCDTEAEQTLSAVRAELRHRLRRVRLKALDTKRIAKIADPEDQIREIEQLVAAVQVAIPTGVWADVNKRKKAIGKAIKTQVHQDINKQWREYCREKQDQGQRRTSLYDDWGPHNLKRHARLSGMSSSVLIKLRTEWIGLKAFLHRRDVCHFPFSPTQTY
;
A
#
# COMPACT_ATOMS: atom_id res chain seq x y z
N MET A 1 3.55 -31.84 25.26
CA MET A 1 4.32 -31.46 24.06
C MET A 1 3.72 -32.20 22.87
N SER A 2 2.80 -31.58 22.13
CA SER A 2 2.07 -32.24 21.05
C SER A 2 1.40 -31.22 20.13
N TYR A 3 2.16 -30.54 19.27
CA TYR A 3 1.63 -29.73 18.16
C TYR A 3 2.47 -29.85 16.87
N PHE A 4 3.09 -31.01 16.64
CA PHE A 4 3.70 -31.36 15.35
C PHE A 4 2.94 -32.51 14.70
N SER A 5 1.66 -32.31 14.38
CA SER A 5 0.91 -33.26 13.54
C SER A 5 -0.26 -32.56 12.84
N ARG A 6 0.05 -31.98 11.68
CA ARG A 6 -0.80 -31.93 10.48
C ARG A 6 0.04 -31.33 9.35
N PHE A 7 0.56 -32.20 8.49
CA PHE A 7 1.11 -31.81 7.19
C PHE A 7 -0.03 -31.20 6.35
N GLY A 8 -0.13 -29.87 6.40
CA GLY A 8 -1.14 -29.06 5.69
C GLY A 8 -1.21 -27.60 6.19
N SER A 9 -0.13 -27.12 6.79
CA SER A 9 -0.11 -25.89 7.60
C SER A 9 -0.13 -24.62 6.73
N GLY A 10 -1.30 -23.98 6.74
CA GLY A 10 -1.57 -22.66 6.17
C GLY A 10 -1.85 -22.65 4.65
N PRO A 11 -2.72 -21.74 4.16
CA PRO A 11 -2.88 -21.54 2.72
C PRO A 11 -1.56 -21.13 2.07
N LYS A 12 -1.35 -21.49 0.80
CA LYS A 12 -0.20 -21.01 0.01
C LYS A 12 -0.13 -19.48 0.08
N LEU A 13 1.08 -18.91 0.05
CA LEU A 13 1.28 -17.46 0.18
C LEU A 13 0.43 -16.65 -0.83
N ALA A 14 0.36 -17.10 -2.08
CA ALA A 14 -0.47 -16.47 -3.11
C ALA A 14 -1.97 -16.48 -2.76
N ARG A 15 -2.46 -17.55 -2.12
CA ARG A 15 -3.86 -17.67 -1.68
C ARG A 15 -4.13 -16.77 -0.47
N ALA A 16 -3.21 -16.74 0.50
CA ALA A 16 -3.28 -15.85 1.66
C ALA A 16 -3.31 -14.38 1.22
N ARG A 17 -2.37 -13.98 0.35
CA ARG A 17 -2.33 -12.65 -0.26
C ARG A 17 -3.64 -12.31 -0.96
N ARG A 18 -4.19 -13.23 -1.75
CA ARG A 18 -5.46 -13.00 -2.46
C ARG A 18 -6.59 -12.71 -1.47
N LEU A 19 -6.69 -13.48 -0.37
CA LEU A 19 -7.68 -13.25 0.68
C LEU A 19 -7.53 -11.84 1.28
N TYR A 20 -6.31 -11.45 1.67
CA TYR A 20 -6.06 -10.10 2.19
C TYR A 20 -6.47 -9.00 1.21
N LEU A 21 -6.13 -9.14 -0.06
CA LEU A 21 -6.49 -8.15 -1.07
C LEU A 21 -8.00 -8.06 -1.29
N SER A 22 -8.71 -9.20 -1.27
CA SER A 22 -10.16 -9.22 -1.53
C SER A 22 -11.00 -8.82 -0.33
N THR A 23 -10.55 -9.08 0.90
CA THR A 23 -11.35 -8.82 2.12
C THR A 23 -10.79 -7.65 2.90
N VAL A 24 -9.63 -7.81 3.52
CA VAL A 24 -9.05 -6.82 4.44
C VAL A 24 -8.76 -5.50 3.73
N ARG A 25 -8.05 -5.53 2.61
CA ARG A 25 -7.71 -4.31 1.86
C ARG A 25 -8.96 -3.60 1.33
N MET A 26 -9.99 -4.35 0.94
CA MET A 26 -11.27 -3.78 0.49
C MET A 26 -11.97 -3.05 1.63
N ILE A 27 -12.00 -3.63 2.84
CA ILE A 27 -12.58 -2.99 4.03
C ILE A 27 -11.79 -1.73 4.40
N LEU A 28 -10.45 -1.82 4.45
CA LEU A 28 -9.58 -0.69 4.83
C LEU A 28 -9.65 0.48 3.83
N SER A 29 -9.99 0.22 2.57
CA SER A 29 -10.07 1.23 1.51
C SER A 29 -11.48 1.65 1.14
N TYR A 30 -12.47 1.13 1.85
CA TYR A 30 -13.86 1.46 1.62
C TYR A 30 -14.07 2.98 1.73
N ALA A 31 -14.75 3.56 0.74
CA ALA A 31 -15.01 4.99 0.64
C ALA A 31 -13.77 5.91 0.74
N CYS A 32 -12.56 5.41 0.49
CA CYS A 32 -11.35 6.24 0.60
C CYS A 32 -11.37 7.55 -0.20
N PRO A 33 -12.01 7.68 -1.38
CA PRO A 33 -12.09 8.97 -2.08
C PRO A 33 -12.85 10.06 -1.31
N VAL A 34 -13.61 9.69 -0.26
CA VAL A 34 -14.40 10.62 0.55
C VAL A 34 -13.61 11.12 1.76
N TRP A 35 -12.78 10.27 2.37
CA TRP A 35 -12.15 10.58 3.67
C TRP A 35 -10.62 10.61 3.66
N TYR A 36 -9.95 10.03 2.66
CA TYR A 36 -8.49 9.96 2.59
C TYR A 36 -7.91 11.20 1.91
N ARG A 37 -6.88 11.80 2.53
CA ARG A 37 -6.26 13.03 2.03
C ARG A 37 -4.75 12.96 1.86
N THR A 38 -4.24 13.60 0.83
CA THR A 38 -2.82 13.59 0.42
C THR A 38 -2.03 14.79 0.94
N GLY A 39 -2.69 15.94 1.17
CA GLY A 39 -2.09 17.20 1.63
C GLY A 39 -1.76 17.29 3.14
N PRO A 40 -1.39 18.49 3.65
CA PRO A 40 -0.89 18.69 5.01
C PRO A 40 -1.85 18.13 6.06
N MET A 41 -1.29 17.35 6.99
CA MET A 41 -2.08 16.42 7.81
C MET A 41 -2.52 17.04 9.12
N ASP A 42 -3.83 17.02 9.36
CA ASP A 42 -4.39 17.15 10.71
C ASP A 42 -4.02 15.94 11.60
N GLY A 43 -3.89 16.15 12.91
CA GLY A 43 -3.56 15.08 13.87
C GLY A 43 -4.48 13.86 13.79
N LEU A 44 -5.76 14.04 13.49
CA LEU A 44 -6.73 12.95 13.29
C LEU A 44 -6.40 12.10 12.06
N GLN A 45 -6.05 12.73 10.93
CA GLN A 45 -5.68 12.04 9.70
C GLN A 45 -4.37 11.27 9.87
N GLN A 46 -3.40 11.85 10.59
CA GLN A 46 -2.16 11.15 10.94
C GLN A 46 -2.43 9.89 11.77
N GLN A 47 -3.29 10.00 12.79
CA GLN A 47 -3.66 8.86 13.63
C GLN A 47 -4.38 7.77 12.82
N LEU A 48 -5.32 8.14 11.94
CA LEU A 48 -6.01 7.18 11.06
C LEU A 48 -5.02 6.47 10.14
N LYS A 49 -4.15 7.20 9.45
CA LYS A 49 -3.11 6.62 8.58
C LYS A 49 -2.21 5.65 9.36
N LYS A 50 -1.81 6.01 10.58
CA LYS A 50 -1.02 5.14 11.46
C LYS A 50 -1.77 3.85 11.80
N MET A 51 -3.05 3.93 12.14
CA MET A 51 -3.88 2.73 12.43
C MET A 51 -4.02 1.83 11.20
N LEU A 52 -4.24 2.40 10.01
CA LEU A 52 -4.35 1.64 8.77
C LEU A 52 -3.05 0.92 8.41
N VAL A 53 -1.91 1.60 8.56
CA VAL A 53 -0.58 1.00 8.36
C VAL A 53 -0.37 -0.13 9.37
N GLN A 54 -0.71 0.07 10.64
CA GLN A 54 -0.61 -0.99 11.66
C GLN A 54 -1.49 -2.20 11.33
N ALA A 55 -2.71 -1.99 10.84
CA ALA A 55 -3.61 -3.05 10.43
C ALA A 55 -3.01 -3.87 9.26
N GLN A 56 -2.53 -3.19 8.20
CA GLN A 56 -1.83 -3.87 7.10
C GLN A 56 -0.62 -4.65 7.62
N ASN A 57 0.19 -4.05 8.50
CA ASN A 57 1.41 -4.66 9.00
C ASN A 57 1.13 -5.94 9.81
N ARG A 58 0.05 -5.96 10.58
CA ARG A 58 -0.42 -7.16 11.29
C ARG A 58 -0.88 -8.23 10.29
N SER A 59 -1.66 -7.87 9.27
CA SER A 59 -2.13 -8.82 8.25
C SER A 59 -0.97 -9.42 7.45
N LEU A 60 0.01 -8.60 7.03
CA LEU A 60 1.19 -9.08 6.29
C LEU A 60 2.00 -10.08 7.12
N ARG A 61 2.25 -9.79 8.39
CA ARG A 61 2.94 -10.74 9.30
C ARG A 61 2.14 -12.01 9.51
N SER A 62 0.82 -11.91 9.67
CA SER A 62 -0.05 -13.07 9.81
C SER A 62 -0.05 -13.97 8.58
N MET A 63 -0.05 -13.41 7.37
CA MET A 63 -0.04 -14.19 6.12
C MET A 63 1.31 -14.83 5.81
N THR A 64 2.40 -14.15 6.14
CA THR A 64 3.78 -14.61 5.88
C THR A 64 4.31 -15.50 7.00
N HIS A 65 3.61 -15.57 8.14
CA HIS A 65 4.09 -16.14 9.39
C HIS A 65 5.48 -15.61 9.79
N ALA A 66 5.77 -14.36 9.44
CA ALA A 66 7.01 -13.67 9.76
C ALA A 66 7.04 -13.22 11.23
N PHE A 67 8.23 -12.95 11.76
CA PHE A 67 8.37 -12.48 13.13
C PHE A 67 7.92 -11.02 13.27
N LYS A 68 7.60 -10.62 14.50
CA LYS A 68 7.26 -9.22 14.82
C LYS A 68 8.38 -8.26 14.43
N THR A 69 9.64 -8.70 14.54
CA THR A 69 10.85 -7.93 14.26
C THR A 69 11.20 -7.86 12.77
N SER A 70 10.56 -8.66 11.91
CA SER A 70 10.81 -8.61 10.47
C SER A 70 10.43 -7.23 9.91
N PRO A 71 11.30 -6.58 9.11
CA PRO A 71 11.05 -5.32 8.43
C PRO A 71 9.83 -5.46 7.53
N ILE A 72 8.98 -4.43 7.53
CA ILE A 72 7.71 -4.55 6.83
C ILE A 72 7.87 -4.35 5.33
N GLU A 73 8.84 -3.56 4.92
CA GLU A 73 9.22 -3.26 3.54
C GLU A 73 9.61 -4.56 2.82
N ASP A 74 10.42 -5.40 3.47
CA ASP A 74 10.78 -6.72 2.95
C ASP A 74 9.55 -7.61 2.77
N LEU A 75 8.62 -7.62 3.74
CA LEU A 75 7.40 -8.42 3.64
C LEU A 75 6.46 -7.91 2.54
N GLN A 76 6.37 -6.58 2.38
CA GLN A 76 5.64 -5.95 1.29
C GLN A 76 6.21 -6.38 -0.07
N LYS A 77 7.53 -6.43 -0.20
CA LYS A 77 8.21 -6.90 -1.41
C LYS A 77 7.96 -8.38 -1.68
N GLU A 78 8.23 -9.27 -0.71
CA GLU A 78 8.07 -10.72 -0.88
C GLU A 78 6.63 -11.09 -1.23
N THR A 79 5.66 -10.39 -0.62
CA THR A 79 4.23 -10.59 -0.93
C THR A 79 3.77 -9.82 -2.17
N PHE A 80 4.59 -8.93 -2.74
CA PHE A 80 4.19 -7.99 -3.79
C PHE A 80 2.89 -7.24 -3.43
N VAL A 81 2.87 -6.64 -2.24
CA VAL A 81 1.74 -5.88 -1.69
C VAL A 81 2.24 -4.50 -1.34
N GLU A 82 1.78 -3.46 -2.04
CA GLU A 82 2.22 -2.09 -1.75
C GLU A 82 1.79 -1.61 -0.36
N ASN A 83 2.42 -0.54 0.11
CA ASN A 83 1.99 0.18 1.29
C ASN A 83 0.51 0.61 1.16
N ILE A 84 -0.30 0.43 2.21
CA ILE A 84 -1.71 0.81 2.20
C ILE A 84 -1.92 2.27 1.81
N LEU A 85 -1.02 3.17 2.22
CA LEU A 85 -1.13 4.60 1.91
C LEU A 85 -0.93 4.87 0.42
N VAL A 86 0.02 4.17 -0.21
CA VAL A 86 0.24 4.24 -1.67
C VAL A 86 -0.97 3.69 -2.42
N TYR A 87 -1.55 2.59 -1.94
CA TYR A 87 -2.78 2.03 -2.51
C TYR A 87 -3.97 3.00 -2.41
N LEU A 88 -4.15 3.64 -1.24
CA LEU A 88 -5.22 4.63 -1.03
C LEU A 88 -5.03 5.84 -1.93
N ASP A 89 -3.81 6.38 -2.01
CA ASP A 89 -3.47 7.48 -2.91
C ASP A 89 -3.80 7.16 -4.37
N THR A 90 -3.33 6.00 -4.84
CA THR A 90 -3.64 5.48 -6.18
C THR A 90 -5.14 5.42 -6.44
N ARG A 91 -5.91 4.95 -5.45
CA ARG A 91 -7.36 4.77 -5.58
C ARG A 91 -8.10 6.10 -5.60
N VAL A 92 -7.70 7.06 -4.77
CA VAL A 92 -8.25 8.41 -4.75
C VAL A 92 -7.95 9.11 -6.08
N LYS A 93 -6.69 9.11 -6.52
CA LYS A 93 -6.26 9.66 -7.82
C LYS A 93 -7.04 9.05 -8.97
N SER A 94 -7.21 7.73 -8.99
CA SER A 94 -7.98 7.05 -10.05
C SER A 94 -9.47 7.41 -10.04
N THR A 95 -10.09 7.58 -8.87
CA THR A 95 -11.50 7.98 -8.78
C THR A 95 -11.69 9.41 -9.25
N LEU A 96 -10.86 10.33 -8.77
CA LEU A 96 -10.97 11.75 -9.09
C LEU A 96 -10.58 12.05 -10.54
N ALA A 97 -9.60 11.35 -11.10
CA ALA A 97 -9.28 11.48 -12.51
C ALA A 97 -10.39 10.96 -13.45
N LYS A 98 -11.29 10.10 -12.95
CA LYS A 98 -12.47 9.67 -13.71
C LYS A 98 -13.61 10.69 -13.68
N SER A 99 -13.67 11.54 -12.66
CA SER A 99 -14.61 12.68 -12.64
C SER A 99 -14.15 13.82 -13.54
N ILE A 100 -12.84 14.03 -13.70
CA ILE A 100 -12.36 15.13 -14.55
C ILE A 100 -12.82 14.94 -16.03
N GLY A 101 -13.53 15.95 -16.53
CA GLY A 101 -14.11 16.00 -17.87
C GLY A 101 -15.40 15.18 -18.04
N CYS A 102 -16.07 14.78 -16.96
CA CYS A 102 -17.47 14.34 -17.03
C CYS A 102 -18.37 15.57 -17.10
N ASP A 103 -18.32 16.31 -18.22
CA ASP A 103 -19.27 17.37 -18.56
C ASP A 103 -20.62 16.77 -18.96
N THR A 104 -21.24 16.04 -18.03
CA THR A 104 -22.56 15.43 -18.20
C THR A 104 -23.44 15.94 -17.07
N GLU A 105 -24.74 16.14 -17.35
CA GLU A 105 -25.81 16.45 -16.38
C GLU A 105 -25.63 15.78 -15.01
N ALA A 106 -25.03 14.59 -14.95
CA ALA A 106 -24.65 13.88 -13.73
C ALA A 106 -23.73 14.66 -12.78
N GLU A 107 -22.72 15.41 -13.26
CA GLU A 107 -21.87 16.23 -12.39
C GLU A 107 -22.55 17.53 -11.96
N GLN A 108 -23.36 18.13 -12.84
CA GLN A 108 -24.21 19.28 -12.49
C GLN A 108 -25.26 18.90 -11.45
N THR A 109 -25.90 17.73 -11.58
CA THR A 109 -26.84 17.21 -10.58
C THR A 109 -26.14 16.80 -9.29
N LEU A 110 -24.98 16.13 -9.33
CA LEU A 110 -24.23 15.79 -8.12
C LEU A 110 -23.69 17.04 -7.40
N SER A 111 -23.26 18.07 -8.12
CA SER A 111 -22.83 19.35 -7.54
C SER A 111 -24.01 20.11 -6.94
N ALA A 112 -25.18 20.13 -7.60
CA ALA A 112 -26.42 20.67 -7.06
C ALA A 112 -26.87 19.92 -5.79
N VAL A 113 -26.84 18.59 -5.79
CA VAL A 113 -27.15 17.76 -4.62
C VAL A 113 -26.15 18.01 -3.48
N ARG A 114 -24.85 18.15 -3.78
CA ARG A 114 -23.84 18.53 -2.78
C ARG A 114 -24.06 19.93 -2.23
N ALA A 115 -24.48 20.89 -3.05
CA ALA A 115 -24.82 22.24 -2.59
C ALA A 115 -26.06 22.21 -1.68
N GLU A 116 -27.10 21.49 -2.08
CA GLU A 116 -28.34 21.32 -1.30
C GLU A 116 -28.06 20.61 0.04
N LEU A 117 -27.27 19.52 0.04
CA LEU A 117 -26.85 18.84 1.26
C LEU A 117 -26.03 19.75 2.16
N ARG A 118 -25.13 20.59 1.62
CA ARG A 118 -24.38 21.59 2.40
C ARG A 118 -25.33 22.62 3.02
N HIS A 119 -26.33 23.10 2.28
CA HIS A 119 -27.36 24.01 2.80
C HIS A 119 -28.20 23.36 3.90
N ARG A 120 -28.61 22.09 3.72
CA ARG A 120 -29.35 21.33 4.74
C ARG A 120 -28.51 21.05 5.98
N LEU A 121 -27.26 20.65 5.83
CA LEU A 121 -26.32 20.43 6.94
C LEU A 121 -26.03 21.73 7.71
N ARG A 122 -26.07 22.89 7.05
CA ARG A 122 -26.00 24.21 7.73
C ARG A 122 -27.27 24.53 8.52
N ARG A 123 -28.44 24.01 8.11
CA ARG A 123 -29.73 24.20 8.80
C ARG A 123 -29.95 23.21 9.94
N VAL A 124 -29.46 21.97 9.81
CA VAL A 124 -29.34 21.04 10.93
C VAL A 124 -28.36 21.66 11.92
N ARG A 125 -28.77 21.87 13.18
CA ARG A 125 -27.89 22.32 14.28
C ARG A 125 -26.86 21.23 14.61
N LEU A 126 -25.94 20.98 13.68
CA LEU A 126 -24.65 20.40 14.03
C LEU A 126 -23.96 21.43 14.93
N LYS A 127 -23.47 20.99 16.09
CA LYS A 127 -22.68 21.87 16.96
C LYS A 127 -21.58 22.47 16.10
N ALA A 128 -21.27 23.76 16.24
CA ALA A 128 -20.31 24.45 15.38
C ALA A 128 -18.93 23.73 15.29
N LEU A 129 -18.58 22.94 16.31
CA LEU A 129 -17.43 22.05 16.34
C LEU A 129 -17.53 20.88 15.34
N ASP A 130 -18.70 20.26 15.19
CA ASP A 130 -18.92 19.17 14.25
C ASP A 130 -18.95 19.68 12.81
N THR A 131 -19.53 20.85 12.56
CA THR A 131 -19.48 21.50 11.24
C THR A 131 -18.07 21.94 10.86
N LYS A 132 -17.28 22.47 11.81
CA LYS A 132 -15.85 22.75 11.59
C LYS A 132 -15.06 21.46 11.38
N ARG A 133 -15.34 20.38 12.13
CA ARG A 133 -14.71 19.07 11.92
C ARG A 133 -15.04 18.52 10.53
N ILE A 134 -16.30 18.55 10.11
CA ILE A 134 -16.76 18.05 8.81
C ILE A 134 -16.23 18.91 7.65
N ALA A 135 -16.30 20.24 7.76
CA ALA A 135 -15.75 21.16 6.76
C ALA A 135 -14.23 21.03 6.68
N LYS A 136 -13.55 20.88 7.82
CA LYS A 136 -12.11 20.60 7.84
C LYS A 136 -11.79 19.23 7.26
N ILE A 137 -12.65 18.21 7.41
CA ILE A 137 -12.55 16.85 6.79
C ILE A 137 -12.82 16.88 5.28
N ALA A 138 -13.49 17.91 4.77
CA ALA A 138 -13.92 18.02 3.38
C ALA A 138 -13.44 19.32 2.73
N ASP A 139 -12.13 19.60 2.79
CA ASP A 139 -11.51 20.56 1.88
C ASP A 139 -10.98 19.80 0.64
N PRO A 140 -11.79 19.68 -0.43
CA PRO A 140 -11.47 18.90 -1.63
C PRO A 140 -10.51 19.63 -2.58
N GLU A 141 -10.25 20.92 -2.36
CA GLU A 141 -9.59 21.78 -3.35
C GLU A 141 -8.14 21.40 -3.59
N ASP A 142 -7.37 21.08 -2.54
CA ASP A 142 -5.97 20.66 -2.70
C ASP A 142 -5.84 19.33 -3.46
N GLN A 143 -6.77 18.39 -3.23
CA GLN A 143 -6.77 17.12 -3.95
C GLN A 143 -7.19 17.29 -5.40
N ILE A 144 -8.15 18.18 -5.67
CA ILE A 144 -8.55 18.52 -7.03
C ILE A 144 -7.35 19.12 -7.78
N ARG A 145 -6.63 20.07 -7.18
CA ARG A 145 -5.44 20.69 -7.79
C ARG A 145 -4.32 19.69 -8.10
N GLU A 146 -3.98 18.81 -7.16
CA GLU A 146 -2.96 17.76 -7.39
C GLU A 146 -3.36 16.88 -8.59
N ILE A 147 -4.65 16.62 -8.77
CA ILE A 147 -5.15 15.71 -9.81
C ILE A 147 -5.35 16.43 -11.13
N GLU A 148 -5.71 17.71 -11.13
CA GLU A 148 -5.68 18.57 -12.32
C GLU A 148 -4.27 18.64 -12.90
N GLN A 149 -3.25 18.79 -12.06
CA GLN A 149 -1.84 18.74 -12.50
C GLN A 149 -1.48 17.38 -13.12
N LEU A 150 -1.91 16.28 -12.50
CA LEU A 150 -1.70 14.93 -13.05
C LEU A 150 -2.44 14.73 -14.37
N VAL A 151 -3.69 15.20 -14.48
CA VAL A 151 -4.48 15.11 -15.71
C VAL A 151 -3.85 15.97 -16.81
N ALA A 152 -3.38 17.17 -16.50
CA ALA A 152 -2.67 18.03 -17.45
C ALA A 152 -1.39 17.35 -17.96
N ALA A 153 -0.57 16.77 -17.08
CA ALA A 153 0.63 16.03 -17.47
C ALA A 153 0.32 14.81 -18.36
N VAL A 154 -0.78 14.11 -18.06
CA VAL A 154 -1.26 12.96 -18.84
C VAL A 154 -1.83 13.38 -20.19
N GLN A 155 -2.52 14.52 -20.26
CA GLN A 155 -3.08 15.07 -21.49
C GLN A 155 -1.99 15.47 -22.49
N VAL A 156 -0.85 16.00 -22.04
CA VAL A 156 0.32 16.30 -22.88
C VAL A 156 0.93 15.03 -23.50
N ALA A 157 0.85 13.90 -22.78
CA ALA A 157 1.47 12.64 -23.20
C ALA A 157 0.58 11.78 -24.13
N ILE A 158 -0.70 12.12 -24.32
CA ILE A 158 -1.67 11.30 -25.05
C ILE A 158 -2.13 12.04 -26.33
N PRO A 159 -2.20 11.36 -27.49
CA PRO A 159 -2.73 11.95 -28.72
C PRO A 159 -4.17 12.47 -28.56
N THR A 160 -4.44 13.66 -29.11
CA THR A 160 -5.69 14.43 -28.95
C THR A 160 -6.96 13.62 -29.24
N GLY A 161 -6.93 12.67 -30.18
CA GLY A 161 -8.07 11.82 -30.55
C GLY A 161 -8.47 10.76 -29.51
N VAL A 162 -7.58 10.42 -28.56
CA VAL A 162 -7.88 9.49 -27.45
C VAL A 162 -8.65 10.20 -26.35
N TRP A 163 -8.53 11.53 -26.27
CA TRP A 163 -9.17 12.35 -25.23
C TRP A 163 -10.65 12.60 -25.47
N ALA A 164 -11.08 12.56 -26.74
CA ALA A 164 -12.49 12.68 -27.14
C ALA A 164 -13.35 11.49 -26.69
N ASP A 165 -12.76 10.30 -26.51
CA ASP A 165 -13.47 9.10 -26.06
C ASP A 165 -13.29 8.91 -24.54
N VAL A 166 -14.39 9.01 -23.79
CA VAL A 166 -14.43 8.90 -22.32
C VAL A 166 -13.83 7.59 -21.82
N ASN A 167 -14.05 6.48 -22.51
CA ASN A 167 -13.56 5.16 -22.08
C ASN A 167 -12.05 5.04 -22.33
N LYS A 168 -11.58 5.50 -23.49
CA LYS A 168 -10.14 5.50 -23.81
C LYS A 168 -9.38 6.46 -22.91
N ARG A 169 -9.92 7.64 -22.62
CA ARG A 169 -9.42 8.58 -21.62
C ARG A 169 -9.25 7.93 -20.25
N LYS A 170 -10.32 7.34 -19.69
CA LYS A 170 -10.29 6.68 -18.37
C LYS A 170 -9.24 5.57 -18.31
N LYS A 171 -9.08 4.79 -19.39
CA LYS A 171 -8.08 3.74 -19.50
C LYS A 171 -6.65 4.30 -19.53
N ALA A 172 -6.43 5.38 -20.28
CA ALA A 172 -5.13 6.02 -20.40
C ALA A 172 -4.67 6.66 -19.09
N ILE A 173 -5.56 7.41 -18.42
CA ILE A 173 -5.28 7.96 -17.08
C ILE A 173 -4.99 6.84 -16.08
N GLY A 174 -5.82 5.78 -16.07
CA GLY A 174 -5.58 4.64 -15.21
C GLY A 174 -4.23 3.95 -15.45
N LYS A 175 -3.73 3.94 -16.69
CA LYS A 175 -2.41 3.43 -17.03
C LYS A 175 -1.30 4.35 -16.51
N ALA A 176 -1.42 5.66 -16.73
CA ALA A 176 -0.44 6.64 -16.26
C ALA A 176 -0.28 6.60 -14.73
N ILE A 177 -1.40 6.61 -13.99
CA ILE A 177 -1.39 6.51 -12.52
C ILE A 177 -0.68 5.22 -12.07
N LYS A 178 -0.98 4.08 -12.70
CA LYS A 178 -0.30 2.81 -12.36
C LYS A 178 1.19 2.86 -12.63
N THR A 179 1.61 3.48 -13.73
CA THR A 179 3.03 3.62 -14.08
C THR A 179 3.74 4.51 -13.05
N GLN A 180 3.17 5.67 -12.72
CA GLN A 180 3.71 6.59 -11.72
C GLN A 180 3.84 5.91 -10.35
N VAL A 181 2.78 5.27 -9.88
CA VAL A 181 2.78 4.54 -8.60
C VAL A 181 3.84 3.43 -8.59
N HIS A 182 3.99 2.71 -9.69
CA HIS A 182 5.03 1.69 -9.80
C HIS A 182 6.43 2.29 -9.74
N GLN A 183 6.66 3.45 -10.35
CA GLN A 183 7.93 4.19 -10.24
C GLN A 183 8.18 4.66 -8.80
N ASP A 184 7.17 5.21 -8.13
CA ASP A 184 7.26 5.68 -6.75
C ASP A 184 7.58 4.55 -5.78
N ILE A 185 6.91 3.40 -5.90
CA ILE A 185 7.20 2.22 -5.08
C ILE A 185 8.63 1.72 -5.31
N ASN A 186 9.07 1.65 -6.57
CA ASN A 186 10.44 1.23 -6.87
C ASN A 186 11.47 2.21 -6.30
N LYS A 187 11.20 3.51 -6.39
CA LYS A 187 12.05 4.56 -5.82
C LYS A 187 12.14 4.40 -4.29
N GLN A 188 11.02 4.27 -3.61
CA GLN A 188 10.96 4.04 -2.15
C GLN A 188 11.72 2.77 -1.76
N TRP A 189 11.55 1.67 -2.51
CA TRP A 189 12.27 0.43 -2.25
C TRP A 189 13.79 0.59 -2.41
N ARG A 190 14.24 1.28 -3.47
CA ARG A 190 15.67 1.55 -3.69
C ARG A 190 16.27 2.45 -2.62
N GLU A 191 15.53 3.46 -2.17
CA GLU A 191 15.93 4.31 -1.04
C GLU A 191 16.09 3.50 0.24
N TYR A 192 15.12 2.65 0.55
CA TYR A 192 15.21 1.72 1.68
C TYR A 192 16.42 0.77 1.56
N CYS A 193 16.66 0.18 0.39
CA CYS A 193 17.81 -0.70 0.17
C CYS A 193 19.14 0.04 0.40
N ARG A 194 19.28 1.26 -0.15
CA ARG A 194 20.47 2.09 0.05
C ARG A 194 20.70 2.37 1.53
N GLU A 195 19.67 2.86 2.24
CA GLU A 195 19.76 3.15 3.68
C GLU A 195 20.22 1.92 4.49
N LYS A 196 19.70 0.73 4.18
CA LYS A 196 20.09 -0.50 4.88
C LYS A 196 21.48 -1.00 4.52
N GLN A 197 21.90 -0.84 3.27
CA GLN A 197 23.25 -1.18 2.84
C GLN A 197 24.29 -0.23 3.45
N ASP A 198 23.99 1.06 3.56
CA ASP A 198 24.83 2.05 4.23
C ASP A 198 24.97 1.75 5.73
N GLN A 199 23.92 1.20 6.36
CA GLN A 199 23.95 0.65 7.72
C GLN A 199 24.70 -0.69 7.83
N GLY A 200 25.34 -1.16 6.76
CA GLY A 200 26.09 -2.42 6.71
C GLY A 200 25.22 -3.69 6.68
N GLN A 201 23.90 -3.58 6.49
CA GLN A 201 23.03 -4.75 6.41
C GLN A 201 23.13 -5.39 5.02
N ARG A 202 23.45 -6.68 4.97
CA ARG A 202 23.66 -7.45 3.72
C ARG A 202 22.68 -8.60 3.56
N ARG A 203 21.39 -8.30 3.67
CA ARG A 203 20.35 -9.35 3.62
C ARG A 203 19.99 -9.71 2.20
N THR A 204 19.67 -10.99 1.97
CA THR A 204 19.27 -11.49 0.63
C THR A 204 18.05 -10.75 0.08
N SER A 205 17.14 -10.31 0.95
CA SER A 205 15.96 -9.51 0.56
C SER A 205 16.31 -8.18 -0.09
N LEU A 206 17.50 -7.59 0.14
CA LEU A 206 17.85 -6.26 -0.35
C LEU A 206 18.34 -6.24 -1.81
N TYR A 207 18.82 -7.36 -2.33
CA TYR A 207 19.48 -7.41 -3.64
C TYR A 207 18.51 -7.52 -4.83
N ASP A 208 17.28 -8.01 -4.63
CA ASP A 208 16.29 -8.05 -5.72
C ASP A 208 15.56 -6.70 -5.88
N ASP A 209 15.04 -6.44 -7.07
CA ASP A 209 14.15 -5.31 -7.31
C ASP A 209 12.72 -5.59 -6.81
N TRP A 210 11.92 -4.52 -6.70
CA TRP A 210 10.50 -4.67 -6.46
C TRP A 210 9.80 -5.19 -7.72
N GLY A 211 8.99 -6.25 -7.58
CA GLY A 211 8.29 -6.81 -8.72
C GLY A 211 7.54 -8.12 -8.45
N PRO A 212 6.74 -8.58 -9.43
CA PRO A 212 5.91 -9.78 -9.29
C PRO A 212 6.73 -11.07 -9.22
N HIS A 213 8.00 -11.04 -9.65
CA HIS A 213 8.91 -12.18 -9.57
C HIS A 213 9.15 -12.63 -8.12
N ASN A 214 9.12 -11.69 -7.16
CA ASN A 214 9.23 -12.01 -5.73
C ASN A 214 8.10 -12.94 -5.27
N LEU A 215 6.85 -12.63 -5.62
CA LEU A 215 5.72 -13.50 -5.30
C LEU A 215 5.78 -14.83 -6.08
N LYS A 216 6.26 -14.81 -7.34
CA LYS A 216 6.40 -16.03 -8.16
C LYS A 216 7.37 -17.04 -7.55
N ARG A 217 8.39 -16.60 -6.81
CA ARG A 217 9.31 -17.47 -6.06
C ARG A 217 8.58 -18.44 -5.12
N HIS A 218 7.44 -18.02 -4.58
CA HIS A 218 6.62 -18.80 -3.66
C HIS A 218 5.56 -19.66 -4.35
N ALA A 219 5.42 -19.61 -5.68
CA ALA A 219 4.30 -20.24 -6.40
C ALA A 219 4.24 -21.77 -6.24
N ARG A 220 5.41 -22.43 -6.19
CA ARG A 220 5.54 -23.89 -6.07
C ARG A 220 5.72 -24.36 -4.63
N LEU A 221 5.77 -23.45 -3.66
CA LEU A 221 6.05 -23.77 -2.26
C LEU A 221 4.75 -23.97 -1.46
N SER A 222 4.83 -24.81 -0.42
CA SER A 222 3.80 -24.85 0.62
C SER A 222 3.79 -23.56 1.44
N GLY A 223 2.72 -23.31 2.21
CA GLY A 223 2.63 -22.14 3.10
C GLY A 223 3.81 -22.07 4.07
N MET A 224 4.12 -23.18 4.75
CA MET A 224 5.29 -23.28 5.64
C MET A 224 6.62 -23.04 4.92
N SER A 225 6.83 -23.68 3.77
CA SER A 225 8.08 -23.52 3.01
C SER A 225 8.26 -22.07 2.56
N SER A 226 7.17 -21.40 2.20
CA SER A 226 7.18 -19.97 1.89
C SER A 226 7.56 -19.13 3.11
N SER A 227 7.01 -19.43 4.29
CA SER A 227 7.37 -18.74 5.54
C SER A 227 8.84 -18.91 5.91
N VAL A 228 9.36 -20.14 5.79
CA VAL A 228 10.78 -20.43 6.04
C VAL A 228 11.63 -19.62 5.07
N LEU A 229 11.30 -19.63 3.78
CA LEU A 229 12.03 -18.85 2.77
C LEU A 229 12.02 -17.34 3.06
N ILE A 230 10.87 -16.78 3.45
CA ILE A 230 10.78 -15.36 3.84
C ILE A 230 11.70 -15.07 5.03
N LYS A 231 11.71 -15.93 6.05
CA LYS A 231 12.58 -15.74 7.23
C LYS A 231 14.05 -15.81 6.87
N LEU A 232 14.44 -16.76 6.00
CA LEU A 232 15.80 -16.87 5.50
C LEU A 232 16.21 -15.62 4.71
N ARG A 233 15.35 -15.14 3.79
CA ARG A 233 15.66 -13.98 2.95
C ARG A 233 15.74 -12.67 3.71
N THR A 234 14.86 -12.51 4.70
CA THR A 234 14.88 -11.34 5.59
C THR A 234 15.93 -11.48 6.68
N GLU A 235 16.58 -12.64 6.84
CA GLU A 235 17.53 -13.00 7.91
C GLU A 235 16.99 -12.79 9.34
N TRP A 236 15.69 -12.58 9.47
CA TRP A 236 14.99 -12.58 10.74
C TRP A 236 14.55 -14.02 11.01
N ILE A 237 15.53 -14.83 11.41
CA ILE A 237 15.34 -16.18 11.89
C ILE A 237 15.52 -16.21 13.41
N GLY A 238 14.64 -16.92 14.11
CA GLY A 238 14.80 -17.21 15.54
C GLY A 238 16.07 -18.01 15.87
N LEU A 239 16.85 -18.40 14.85
CA LEU A 239 18.11 -19.13 14.98
C LEU A 239 19.14 -18.35 15.80
N LYS A 240 19.29 -17.03 15.61
CA LYS A 240 20.25 -16.25 16.42
C LYS A 240 19.92 -16.31 17.92
N ALA A 241 18.63 -16.17 18.26
CA ALA A 241 18.16 -16.31 19.64
C ALA A 241 18.28 -17.75 20.16
N PHE A 242 18.05 -18.75 19.30
CA PHE A 242 18.21 -20.16 19.64
C PHE A 242 19.67 -20.55 19.89
N LEU A 243 20.60 -20.12 19.02
CA LEU A 243 22.03 -20.37 19.16
C LEU A 243 22.59 -19.68 20.39
N HIS A 244 22.17 -18.43 20.65
CA HIS A 244 22.50 -17.73 21.91
C HIS A 244 21.99 -18.49 23.14
N ARG A 245 20.77 -19.05 23.10
CA ARG A 245 20.24 -19.87 24.21
C ARG A 245 21.01 -21.19 24.37
N ARG A 246 21.57 -21.73 23.29
CA ARG A 246 22.37 -22.95 23.29
C ARG A 246 23.86 -22.70 23.56
N ASP A 247 24.21 -21.45 23.88
CA ASP A 247 25.57 -20.99 24.16
C ASP A 247 26.58 -21.28 23.03
N VAL A 248 26.07 -21.36 21.80
CA VAL A 248 26.90 -21.54 20.59
C VAL A 248 27.36 -20.17 20.07
N CYS A 249 27.72 -19.26 20.99
CA CYS A 249 27.93 -17.84 20.75
C CYS A 249 29.17 -17.50 19.91
N HIS A 250 30.02 -18.48 19.60
CA HIS A 250 31.25 -18.31 18.81
C HIS A 250 31.15 -18.85 17.38
N PHE A 251 30.05 -18.60 16.66
CA PHE A 251 30.08 -18.68 15.20
C PHE A 251 30.40 -17.30 14.61
N PRO A 252 31.62 -17.06 14.10
CA PRO A 252 31.92 -15.84 13.37
C PRO A 252 31.24 -15.91 12.01
N PHE A 253 29.99 -15.45 11.92
CA PHE A 253 29.41 -15.09 10.62
C PHE A 253 30.02 -13.76 10.17
N SER A 254 31.26 -13.84 9.72
CA SER A 254 31.90 -12.86 8.85
C SER A 254 31.58 -13.28 7.41
N PRO A 255 30.75 -12.55 6.64
CA PRO A 255 30.64 -12.76 5.22
C PRO A 255 31.76 -11.99 4.51
N THR A 256 33.01 -12.34 4.81
CA THR A 256 34.18 -11.95 4.02
C THR A 256 35.22 -13.06 4.11
N GLN A 257 35.10 -14.03 3.21
CA GLN A 257 36.25 -14.60 2.52
C GLN A 257 35.79 -14.99 1.11
N THR A 258 36.26 -14.17 0.18
CA THR A 258 36.38 -14.41 -1.25
C THR A 258 36.88 -15.81 -1.56
N TYR A 259 36.16 -16.50 -2.45
CA TYR A 259 36.73 -17.32 -3.50
C TYR A 259 36.03 -16.94 -4.81
#